data_AF-A0AA97PP16-F1
#
_entry.id   AF-A0AA97PP16-F1
#
_cell.length_a   1.000
_cell.length_b   1.000
_cell.length_c   1.000
_cell.angle_alpha   90.00
_cell.angle_beta   90.00
_cell.angle_gamma   90.00
#
_symmetry.space_group_name_H-M   'P 1'
#
loop_
_entity.id
_entity.type
_entity.pdbx_description
1 polymer ?
#
loop_
_entity_poly.entity_id
_entity_poly.type
_entity_poly.pdbx_seq_one_letter_code
_entity_poly.pdbx_strand_id
1 'polypeptide(L)'
;MSTDPAASPAHQLLKPLVNGQDTTKCDAGGVDVSKVVSELSDAARAAENNVDDFVYNTWTDLFEIAGQIEYGNVAQDQLVKVMKELRGTSVTGSGGKTLAVQDAGEVWKDLPTFGWVAREIWNFARLTALAYSECATKSPLDYSLYALWSFRDAFEQSSQSLAAAKNSAIWINYAPSALQGLASKSQDLPDNIGNAGPEYSSKGWKGFNQERWEVLGKILGMHTFNRIYR
;
A
#
# COMPACT_ATOMS: atom_id res chain seq x y z
N MET A 1 -9.77 -17.62 7.80
CA MET A 1 -10.12 -16.20 8.05
C MET A 1 -10.87 -15.72 6.82
N SER A 2 -12.07 -15.16 7.00
CA SER A 2 -12.98 -14.81 5.91
C SER A 2 -12.35 -13.72 5.02
N THR A 3 -12.25 -13.99 3.72
CA THR A 3 -11.58 -13.16 2.70
C THR A 3 -12.59 -12.30 1.94
N ASP A 4 -13.58 -11.74 2.62
CA ASP A 4 -14.60 -10.89 1.99
C ASP A 4 -14.33 -9.41 2.35
N PRO A 5 -13.78 -8.58 1.44
CA PRO A 5 -13.53 -7.16 1.67
C PRO A 5 -14.81 -6.37 2.03
N ALA A 6 -15.99 -6.88 1.68
CA ALA A 6 -17.28 -6.25 1.99
C ALA A 6 -17.64 -6.27 3.50
N ALA A 7 -16.84 -6.92 4.35
CA ALA A 7 -17.14 -7.13 5.77
C ALA A 7 -16.36 -6.22 6.74
N SER A 8 -15.40 -5.40 6.28
CA SER A 8 -14.64 -4.56 7.22
C SER A 8 -15.47 -3.35 7.69
N PRO A 9 -15.26 -2.88 8.95
CA PRO A 9 -15.93 -1.67 9.45
C PRO A 9 -15.66 -0.45 8.58
N ALA A 10 -14.42 -0.26 8.13
CA ALA A 10 -14.01 0.85 7.29
C ALA A 10 -14.71 0.86 5.93
N HIS A 11 -14.79 -0.30 5.26
CA HIS A 11 -15.49 -0.42 4.00
C HIS A 11 -16.97 -0.08 4.15
N GLN A 12 -17.64 -0.65 5.16
CA GLN A 12 -19.08 -0.43 5.41
C GLN A 12 -19.39 1.03 5.72
N LEU A 13 -18.58 1.68 6.56
CA LEU A 13 -18.78 3.06 6.99
C LEU A 13 -18.51 4.08 5.89
N LEU A 14 -17.57 3.80 4.99
CA LEU A 14 -17.15 4.72 3.94
C LEU A 14 -17.84 4.47 2.59
N LYS A 15 -18.40 3.27 2.33
CA LYS A 15 -19.11 2.96 1.09
C LYS A 15 -20.22 3.95 0.70
N PRO A 16 -20.98 4.56 1.63
CA PRO A 16 -21.98 5.57 1.29
C PRO A 16 -21.43 6.76 0.49
N LEU A 17 -20.14 7.11 0.64
CA LEU A 17 -19.48 8.18 -0.13
C LEU A 17 -19.45 7.90 -1.65
N VAL A 18 -19.40 6.62 -2.03
CA VAL A 18 -19.42 6.18 -3.43
C VAL A 18 -20.86 6.00 -3.91
N ASN A 19 -21.73 5.42 -3.08
CA ASN A 19 -23.13 5.19 -3.43
C ASN A 19 -23.91 6.50 -3.64
N GLY A 20 -23.50 7.59 -2.97
CA GLY A 20 -24.07 8.93 -3.07
C GLY A 20 -23.75 9.69 -4.36
N GLN A 21 -22.95 9.11 -5.25
CA GLN A 21 -22.57 9.72 -6.53
C GLN A 21 -23.63 9.51 -7.62
N ASP A 22 -24.58 8.62 -7.38
CA ASP A 22 -25.73 8.40 -8.26
C ASP A 22 -26.73 9.55 -8.13
N THR A 23 -26.67 10.50 -9.06
CA THR A 23 -27.51 11.71 -9.12
C THR A 23 -29.00 11.43 -9.28
N THR A 24 -29.40 10.16 -9.45
CA THR A 24 -30.81 9.73 -9.51
C THR A 24 -31.43 9.46 -8.14
N LYS A 25 -30.63 9.48 -7.05
CA LYS A 25 -31.10 9.29 -5.66
C LYS A 25 -31.12 10.64 -4.92
N CYS A 26 -32.27 10.99 -4.34
CA CYS A 26 -32.50 12.30 -3.70
C CYS A 26 -31.72 12.54 -2.40
N ASP A 27 -31.02 11.53 -1.89
CA ASP A 27 -30.10 11.66 -0.75
C ASP A 27 -28.67 11.65 -1.30
N ALA A 28 -28.12 12.84 -1.56
CA ALA A 28 -26.71 13.00 -1.93
C ALA A 28 -25.85 12.47 -0.78
N GLY A 29 -25.43 11.21 -0.92
CA GLY A 29 -24.88 10.37 0.15
C GLY A 29 -23.64 10.99 0.78
N GLY A 30 -23.82 11.57 1.95
CA GLY A 30 -22.76 11.92 2.87
C GLY A 30 -22.63 10.88 3.97
N VAL A 31 -21.47 10.86 4.61
CA VAL A 31 -21.29 10.12 5.87
C VAL A 31 -21.42 11.06 7.05
N ASP A 32 -21.97 10.55 8.15
CA ASP A 32 -21.86 11.20 9.45
C ASP A 32 -20.42 10.99 9.96
N VAL A 33 -19.60 12.04 9.84
CA VAL A 33 -18.17 12.00 10.13
C VAL A 33 -17.91 11.54 11.57
N SER A 34 -18.65 12.10 12.52
CA SER A 34 -18.49 11.78 13.95
C SER A 34 -18.87 10.34 14.24
N LYS A 35 -19.94 9.83 13.62
CA LYS A 35 -20.32 8.41 13.71
C LYS A 35 -19.25 7.49 13.12
N VAL A 36 -18.71 7.82 11.95
CA VAL A 36 -17.64 7.03 11.32
C VAL A 36 -16.42 6.95 12.23
N VAL A 37 -15.98 8.08 12.78
CA VAL A 37 -14.82 8.16 13.68
C VAL A 37 -15.05 7.36 14.96
N SER A 38 -16.23 7.46 15.57
CA SER A 38 -16.55 6.71 16.78
C SER A 38 -16.60 5.21 16.53
N GLU A 39 -17.28 4.75 15.47
CA GLU A 39 -17.39 3.33 15.16
C GLU A 39 -16.06 2.71 14.72
N LEU A 40 -15.22 3.43 13.97
CA LEU A 40 -13.86 2.98 13.67
C LEU A 40 -12.98 2.87 14.92
N SER A 41 -13.12 3.81 15.86
CA SER A 41 -12.39 3.78 17.12
C SER A 41 -12.86 2.64 18.04
N ASP A 42 -14.15 2.34 18.05
CA ASP A 42 -14.71 1.20 18.76
C ASP A 42 -14.27 -0.13 18.14
N ALA A 43 -14.23 -0.21 16.81
CA ALA A 43 -13.68 -1.37 16.10
C ALA A 43 -12.18 -1.55 16.38
N ALA A 44 -11.39 -0.47 16.42
CA ALA A 44 -9.97 -0.52 16.80
C ALA A 44 -9.79 -1.07 18.22
N ARG A 45 -10.64 -0.64 19.16
CA ARG A 45 -10.64 -1.15 20.54
C ARG A 45 -11.02 -2.63 20.62
N ALA A 46 -12.04 -3.05 19.87
CA ALA A 46 -12.41 -4.46 19.78
C ALA A 46 -11.31 -5.32 19.15
N ALA A 47 -10.50 -4.73 18.28
CA ALA A 47 -9.36 -5.37 17.63
C ALA A 47 -8.02 -5.18 18.36
N GLU A 48 -8.01 -4.79 19.65
CA GLU A 48 -6.77 -4.49 20.41
C GLU A 48 -5.67 -5.55 20.26
N ASN A 49 -6.02 -6.84 20.25
CA ASN A 49 -5.05 -7.93 20.10
C ASN A 49 -4.53 -8.14 18.67
N ASN A 50 -5.13 -7.51 17.66
CA ASN A 50 -4.77 -7.58 16.24
C ASN A 50 -4.79 -6.17 15.61
N VAL A 51 -4.36 -5.15 16.36
CA VAL A 51 -4.52 -3.74 15.98
C VAL A 51 -3.75 -3.40 14.71
N ASP A 52 -2.57 -3.99 14.52
CA ASP A 52 -1.72 -3.81 13.33
C ASP A 52 -2.45 -4.21 12.04
N ASP A 53 -3.03 -5.42 12.02
CA ASP A 53 -3.81 -5.93 10.88
C ASP A 53 -5.08 -5.10 10.67
N PHE A 54 -5.78 -4.73 11.75
CA PHE A 54 -6.98 -3.91 11.66
C PHE A 54 -6.71 -2.53 11.04
N VAL A 55 -5.65 -1.85 11.49
CA VAL A 55 -5.28 -0.53 10.99
C VAL A 55 -4.81 -0.61 9.54
N TYR A 56 -3.98 -1.59 9.19
CA TYR A 56 -3.53 -1.79 7.82
C TYR A 56 -4.73 -2.00 6.87
N ASN A 57 -5.66 -2.90 7.24
CA ASN A 57 -6.87 -3.15 6.44
C ASN A 57 -7.78 -1.90 6.35
N THR A 58 -7.90 -1.13 7.43
CA THR A 58 -8.66 0.12 7.44
C THR A 58 -8.13 1.10 6.38
N TRP A 59 -6.82 1.25 6.27
CA TRP A 59 -6.23 2.07 5.21
C TRP A 59 -6.44 1.48 3.83
N THR A 60 -6.41 0.15 3.69
CA THR A 60 -6.67 -0.52 2.42
C THR A 60 -8.06 -0.15 1.92
N ASP A 61 -9.09 -0.31 2.75
CA ASP A 61 -10.46 0.02 2.40
C ASP A 61 -10.65 1.51 2.12
N LEU A 62 -9.99 2.37 2.89
CA LEU A 62 -10.05 3.81 2.68
C LEU A 62 -9.53 4.19 1.29
N PHE A 63 -8.39 3.65 0.87
CA PHE A 63 -7.82 3.93 -0.45
C PHE A 63 -8.66 3.31 -1.58
N GLU A 64 -9.22 2.12 -1.39
CA GLU A 64 -10.14 1.52 -2.35
C GLU A 64 -11.40 2.36 -2.56
N ILE A 65 -11.98 2.90 -1.48
CA ILE A 65 -13.11 3.83 -1.54
C ILE A 65 -12.69 5.15 -2.17
N ALA A 66 -11.56 5.72 -1.77
CA ALA A 66 -11.05 6.97 -2.34
C ALA A 66 -10.85 6.86 -3.86
N GLY A 67 -10.34 5.72 -4.34
CA GLY A 67 -10.13 5.45 -5.77
C GLY A 67 -11.43 5.33 -6.58
N GLN A 68 -12.57 5.11 -5.93
CA GLN A 68 -13.88 5.08 -6.57
C GLN A 68 -14.55 6.47 -6.63
N ILE A 69 -14.04 7.47 -5.91
CA ILE A 69 -14.68 8.78 -5.85
C ILE A 69 -14.26 9.65 -7.04
N GLU A 70 -15.23 10.10 -7.85
CA GLU A 70 -14.97 11.00 -8.99
C GLU A 70 -14.22 12.29 -8.59
N TYR A 71 -13.35 12.74 -9.49
CA TYR A 71 -12.61 13.99 -9.33
C TYR A 71 -13.55 15.18 -9.22
N GLY A 72 -13.35 16.02 -8.19
CA GLY A 72 -14.18 17.20 -7.94
C GLY A 72 -15.51 16.93 -7.26
N ASN A 73 -15.78 15.68 -6.87
CA ASN A 73 -16.97 15.32 -6.10
C ASN A 73 -16.83 15.72 -4.61
N VAL A 74 -17.89 16.26 -4.00
CA VAL A 74 -17.94 16.69 -2.58
C VAL A 74 -17.66 15.56 -1.59
N ALA A 75 -17.85 14.29 -2.00
CA ALA A 75 -17.46 13.12 -1.21
C ALA A 75 -15.95 13.11 -0.88
N GLN A 76 -15.10 13.73 -1.71
CA GLN A 76 -13.68 13.90 -1.42
C GLN A 76 -13.47 14.79 -0.18
N ASP A 77 -14.22 15.88 -0.06
CA ASP A 77 -14.15 16.79 1.10
C ASP A 77 -14.62 16.09 2.39
N GLN A 78 -15.64 15.24 2.28
CA GLN A 78 -16.13 14.45 3.41
C GLN A 78 -15.11 13.41 3.86
N LEU A 79 -14.44 12.71 2.94
CA LEU A 79 -13.35 11.80 3.27
C LEU A 79 -12.19 12.53 3.97
N VAL A 80 -11.86 13.75 3.52
CA VAL A 80 -10.86 14.61 4.18
C VAL A 80 -11.29 15.00 5.59
N LYS A 81 -12.58 15.28 5.83
CA LYS A 81 -13.11 15.55 7.17
C LYS A 81 -12.98 14.33 8.09
N VAL A 82 -13.33 13.13 7.62
CA VAL A 82 -13.12 11.87 8.35
C VAL A 82 -11.64 11.70 8.73
N MET A 83 -10.71 11.89 7.80
CA MET A 83 -9.28 11.78 8.08
C MET A 83 -8.79 12.79 9.12
N LYS A 84 -9.29 14.03 9.06
CA LYS A 84 -8.94 15.08 10.04
C LYS A 84 -9.45 14.74 11.43
N GLU A 85 -10.70 14.28 11.55
CA GLU A 85 -11.29 13.91 12.84
C GLU A 85 -10.67 12.63 13.42
N LEU A 86 -10.40 11.62 12.59
CA LEU A 86 -9.65 10.42 13.00
C LEU A 86 -8.31 10.80 13.60
N ARG A 87 -7.52 11.62 12.91
CA ARG A 87 -6.20 12.05 13.39
C ARG A 87 -6.25 12.86 14.69
N GLY A 88 -7.37 13.52 14.96
CA GLY A 88 -7.62 14.20 16.23
C GLY A 88 -8.04 13.28 17.38
N THR A 89 -8.23 11.99 17.12
CA THR A 89 -8.79 11.01 18.06
C THR A 89 -7.73 10.04 18.56
N SER A 90 -7.67 9.84 19.87
CA SER A 90 -6.85 8.81 20.52
C SER A 90 -7.73 7.65 20.97
N VAL A 91 -7.31 6.40 20.68
CA VAL A 91 -8.05 5.20 21.10
C VAL A 91 -7.36 4.59 22.31
N THR A 92 -8.09 4.47 23.43
CA THR A 92 -7.59 3.78 24.64
C THR A 92 -8.12 2.35 24.70
N GLY A 93 -7.21 1.38 24.88
CA GLY A 93 -7.49 -0.04 25.05
C GLY A 93 -7.93 -0.43 26.46
N SER A 94 -8.17 -1.73 26.67
CA SER A 94 -8.69 -2.29 27.93
C SER A 94 -7.79 -2.04 29.14
N GLY A 95 -6.49 -1.83 28.93
CA GLY A 95 -5.51 -1.51 29.99
C GLY A 95 -5.32 -0.02 30.30
N GLY A 96 -6.17 0.87 29.76
CA GLY A 96 -5.99 2.32 29.92
C GLY A 96 -4.81 2.90 29.13
N LYS A 97 -4.16 2.08 28.30
CA LYS A 97 -3.08 2.50 27.40
C LYS A 97 -3.65 2.89 26.05
N THR A 98 -3.06 3.91 25.45
CA THR A 98 -3.37 4.27 24.06
C THR A 98 -2.93 3.13 23.13
N LEU A 99 -3.80 2.77 22.20
CA LEU A 99 -3.48 1.79 21.17
C LEU A 99 -2.46 2.36 20.21
N ALA A 100 -1.48 1.53 19.85
CA ALA A 100 -0.43 1.85 18.90
C ALA A 100 -0.14 0.62 18.05
N VAL A 101 0.21 0.84 16.78
CA VAL A 101 0.73 -0.18 15.88
C VAL A 101 2.22 -0.31 16.16
N GLN A 102 2.71 -1.55 16.22
CA GLN A 102 4.10 -1.82 16.53
C GLN A 102 5.04 -1.12 15.53
N ASP A 103 6.03 -0.40 16.04
CA ASP A 103 7.03 0.34 15.26
C ASP A 103 6.47 1.42 14.29
N ALA A 104 5.17 1.74 14.37
CA ALA A 104 4.51 2.68 13.45
C ALA A 104 3.75 3.83 14.13
N GLY A 105 3.49 3.75 15.45
CA GLY A 105 2.95 4.87 16.24
C GLY A 105 1.49 4.71 16.68
N GLU A 106 0.93 5.77 17.26
CA GLU A 106 -0.42 5.81 17.82
C GLU A 106 -1.50 5.64 16.74
N VAL A 107 -2.50 4.81 17.04
CA VAL A 107 -3.67 4.58 16.16
C VAL A 107 -4.34 5.92 15.84
N TRP A 108 -4.58 6.14 14.54
CA TRP A 108 -5.11 7.37 13.92
C TRP A 108 -4.20 8.61 13.98
N LYS A 109 -3.67 8.97 15.14
CA LYS A 109 -2.92 10.21 15.33
C LYS A 109 -1.65 10.28 14.47
N ASP A 110 -0.89 9.20 14.46
CA ASP A 110 0.38 9.11 13.74
C ASP A 110 0.23 8.52 12.33
N LEU A 111 -1.01 8.15 11.96
CA LEU A 111 -1.34 7.46 10.70
C LEU A 111 -0.43 6.22 10.44
N PRO A 112 -0.29 5.32 11.43
CA PRO A 112 0.59 4.16 11.31
C PRO A 112 0.22 3.32 10.09
N THR A 113 1.21 2.90 9.30
CA THR A 113 1.06 2.11 8.05
C THR A 113 0.34 2.79 6.87
N PHE A 114 -0.24 3.99 7.02
CA PHE A 114 -0.97 4.67 5.93
C PHE A 114 -0.12 4.84 4.66
N GLY A 115 1.12 5.34 4.82
CA GLY A 115 2.04 5.52 3.71
C GLY A 115 2.52 4.21 3.09
N TRP A 116 2.54 3.12 3.86
CA TRP A 116 2.85 1.80 3.33
C TRP A 116 1.74 1.36 2.40
N VAL A 117 0.49 1.36 2.88
CA VAL A 117 -0.70 0.98 2.10
C VAL A 117 -0.89 1.86 0.86
N ALA A 118 -0.71 3.18 1.00
CA ALA A 118 -0.78 4.12 -0.12
C ALA A 118 0.15 3.73 -1.29
N ARG A 119 1.37 3.29 -0.96
CA ARG A 119 2.37 2.84 -1.94
C ARG A 119 1.94 1.57 -2.67
N GLU A 120 1.18 0.71 -2.03
CA GLU A 120 0.76 -0.58 -2.60
C GLU A 120 -0.50 -0.42 -3.46
N ILE A 121 -1.41 0.48 -3.07
CA ILE A 121 -2.70 0.65 -3.76
C ILE A 121 -2.62 1.64 -4.91
N TRP A 122 -1.85 2.74 -4.80
CA TRP A 122 -1.65 3.58 -5.97
C TRP A 122 -0.85 2.81 -7.01
N ASN A 123 -1.40 2.73 -8.23
CA ASN A 123 -0.90 2.01 -9.42
C ASN A 123 0.47 2.51 -9.95
N PHE A 124 1.42 2.83 -9.07
CA PHE A 124 2.77 3.27 -9.40
C PHE A 124 3.50 2.27 -10.32
N ALA A 125 3.21 0.98 -10.20
CA ALA A 125 3.70 -0.03 -11.11
C ALA A 125 3.23 0.19 -12.56
N ARG A 126 1.96 0.50 -12.79
CA ARG A 126 1.44 0.80 -14.14
C ARG A 126 2.01 2.10 -14.69
N LEU A 127 2.11 3.15 -13.87
CA LEU A 127 2.72 4.41 -14.26
C LEU A 127 4.20 4.22 -14.67
N THR A 128 4.95 3.44 -13.88
CA THR A 128 6.35 3.08 -14.20
C THR A 128 6.45 2.29 -15.49
N ALA A 129 5.56 1.32 -15.72
CA ALA A 129 5.53 0.53 -16.94
C ALA A 129 5.25 1.39 -18.19
N LEU A 130 4.27 2.30 -18.11
CA LEU A 130 3.93 3.23 -19.18
C LEU A 130 5.10 4.18 -19.46
N ALA A 131 5.67 4.79 -18.42
CA ALA A 131 6.84 5.65 -18.53
C ALA A 131 8.04 4.96 -19.20
N TYR A 132 8.27 3.69 -18.89
CA TYR A 132 9.32 2.89 -19.52
C TYR A 132 9.04 2.63 -21.00
N SER A 133 7.79 2.37 -21.37
CA SER A 133 7.39 2.14 -22.77
C SER A 133 7.60 3.37 -23.67
N GLU A 134 7.59 4.56 -23.08
CA GLU A 134 7.87 5.82 -23.79
C GLU A 134 9.38 6.10 -23.93
N CYS A 135 10.27 5.17 -23.50
CA CYS A 135 11.73 5.31 -23.54
C CYS A 135 12.26 6.59 -22.86
N ALA A 136 11.50 7.19 -21.96
CA ALA A 136 11.90 8.38 -21.23
C ALA A 136 12.92 8.00 -20.15
N THR A 137 14.21 8.15 -20.44
CA THR A 137 15.27 7.98 -19.44
C THR A 137 15.10 9.07 -18.38
N LYS A 138 14.53 8.72 -17.22
CA LYS A 138 14.16 9.63 -16.09
C LYS A 138 12.78 10.30 -16.23
N SER A 139 11.76 9.52 -16.61
CA SER A 139 10.39 10.00 -16.49
C SER A 139 10.08 10.40 -15.04
N PRO A 140 9.36 11.51 -14.78
CA PRO A 140 8.87 11.86 -13.45
C PRO A 140 7.85 10.82 -12.91
N LEU A 141 7.40 9.91 -13.77
CA LEU A 141 6.51 8.80 -13.44
C LEU A 141 7.25 7.46 -13.29
N ASP A 142 8.58 7.47 -13.28
CA ASP A 142 9.38 6.30 -12.91
C ASP A 142 9.41 6.17 -11.37
N TYR A 143 8.61 5.23 -10.88
CA TYR A 143 8.49 4.91 -9.46
C TYR A 143 9.19 3.59 -9.11
N SER A 144 10.11 3.12 -9.96
CA SER A 144 10.81 1.85 -9.78
C SER A 144 11.50 1.73 -8.42
N LEU A 145 11.96 2.83 -7.81
CA LEU A 145 12.47 2.82 -6.43
C LEU A 145 11.53 2.11 -5.44
N TYR A 146 10.22 2.33 -5.55
CA TYR A 146 9.24 1.70 -4.67
C TYR A 146 9.07 0.20 -4.95
N ALA A 147 9.29 -0.24 -6.19
CA ALA A 147 9.38 -1.66 -6.51
C ALA A 147 10.55 -2.30 -5.75
N LEU A 148 11.71 -1.64 -5.75
CA LEU A 148 12.90 -2.13 -5.06
C LEU A 148 12.68 -2.27 -3.56
N TRP A 149 12.05 -1.28 -2.93
CA TRP A 149 11.72 -1.36 -1.50
C TRP A 149 10.70 -2.45 -1.20
N SER A 150 9.68 -2.61 -2.05
CA SER A 150 8.69 -3.68 -1.90
C SER A 150 9.35 -5.06 -1.97
N PHE A 151 10.27 -5.25 -2.93
CA PHE A 151 11.04 -6.49 -3.05
C PHE A 151 11.96 -6.73 -1.85
N ARG A 152 12.59 -5.68 -1.33
CA ARG A 152 13.41 -5.80 -0.12
C ARG A 152 12.58 -6.29 1.06
N ASP A 153 11.41 -5.70 1.26
CA ASP A 153 10.50 -6.06 2.36
C ASP A 153 9.94 -7.48 2.20
N ALA A 154 9.69 -7.92 0.97
CA ALA A 154 9.12 -9.23 0.70
C ALA A 154 10.14 -10.36 0.65
N PHE A 155 11.37 -10.09 0.20
CA PHE A 155 12.29 -11.15 -0.23
C PHE A 155 13.67 -11.07 0.39
N GLU A 156 14.01 -9.96 1.04
CA GLU A 156 15.35 -9.73 1.61
C GLU A 156 15.32 -9.56 3.14
N GLN A 157 14.17 -9.85 3.76
CA GLN A 157 13.97 -9.95 5.21
C GLN A 157 14.03 -11.41 5.68
N SER A 158 14.37 -11.62 6.95
CA SER A 158 14.41 -12.94 7.59
C SER A 158 13.01 -13.57 7.76
N SER A 159 11.97 -12.74 7.78
CA SER A 159 10.56 -13.17 7.81
C SER A 159 9.77 -12.44 6.73
N GLN A 160 9.01 -13.18 5.92
CA GLN A 160 8.17 -12.61 4.87
C GLN A 160 6.73 -12.45 5.37
N SER A 161 6.15 -11.25 5.24
CA SER A 161 4.73 -11.03 5.49
C SER A 161 3.90 -11.22 4.22
N LEU A 162 2.66 -11.69 4.37
CA LEU A 162 1.73 -11.80 3.25
C LEU A 162 1.47 -10.44 2.57
N ALA A 163 1.45 -9.36 3.35
CA ALA A 163 1.31 -7.99 2.86
C ALA A 163 2.49 -7.62 1.93
N ALA A 164 3.73 -7.83 2.38
CA ALA A 164 4.91 -7.53 1.58
C ALA A 164 4.95 -8.35 0.28
N ALA A 165 4.59 -9.64 0.34
CA ALA A 165 4.49 -10.50 -0.83
C ALA A 165 3.43 -10.01 -1.84
N LYS A 166 2.24 -9.63 -1.36
CA LYS A 166 1.16 -9.06 -2.20
C LYS A 166 1.60 -7.76 -2.87
N ASN A 167 2.21 -6.85 -2.11
CA ASN A 167 2.72 -5.59 -2.63
C ASN A 167 3.78 -5.83 -3.73
N SER A 168 4.72 -6.73 -3.50
CA SER A 168 5.71 -7.11 -4.51
C SER A 168 5.08 -7.68 -5.79
N ALA A 169 4.04 -8.51 -5.67
CA ALA A 169 3.35 -9.09 -6.81
C ALA A 169 2.74 -8.04 -7.76
N ILE A 170 2.30 -6.90 -7.24
CA ILE A 170 1.77 -5.79 -8.06
C ILE A 170 2.84 -5.29 -9.04
N TRP A 171 4.07 -5.10 -8.57
CA TRP A 171 5.19 -4.64 -9.40
C TRP A 171 5.59 -5.66 -10.47
N ILE A 172 5.60 -6.94 -10.12
CA ILE A 172 5.92 -8.04 -11.06
C ILE A 172 4.84 -8.18 -12.13
N ASN A 173 3.57 -8.01 -11.77
CA ASN A 173 2.46 -8.14 -12.72
C ASN A 173 2.36 -6.96 -13.69
N TYR A 174 2.63 -5.73 -13.21
CA TYR A 174 2.38 -4.54 -14.01
C TYR A 174 3.63 -3.93 -14.65
N ALA A 175 4.82 -4.09 -14.05
CA ALA A 175 6.05 -3.47 -14.53
C ALA A 175 7.22 -4.44 -14.82
N PRO A 176 7.02 -5.72 -15.20
CA PRO A 176 8.12 -6.69 -15.26
C PRO A 176 9.21 -6.28 -16.27
N SER A 177 8.82 -5.79 -17.45
CA SER A 177 9.76 -5.37 -18.50
C SER A 177 10.57 -4.13 -18.12
N ALA A 178 9.95 -3.18 -17.41
CA ALA A 178 10.64 -2.00 -16.92
C ALA A 178 11.70 -2.38 -15.89
N LEU A 179 11.33 -3.23 -14.92
CA LEU A 179 12.22 -3.68 -13.85
C LEU A 179 13.36 -4.56 -14.38
N GLN A 180 13.06 -5.49 -15.31
CA GLN A 180 14.09 -6.28 -15.99
C GLN A 180 15.04 -5.39 -16.79
N GLY A 181 14.52 -4.35 -17.46
CA GLY A 181 15.32 -3.38 -18.18
C GLY A 181 16.29 -2.60 -17.28
N LEU A 182 15.84 -2.20 -16.10
CA LEU A 182 16.69 -1.55 -15.08
C LEU A 182 17.75 -2.52 -14.53
N ALA A 183 17.37 -3.78 -14.26
CA ALA A 183 18.30 -4.81 -13.80
C ALA A 183 19.39 -5.13 -14.84
N SER A 184 19.01 -5.22 -16.12
CA SER A 184 19.92 -5.46 -17.24
C SER A 184 20.92 -4.33 -17.43
N LYS A 185 20.53 -3.09 -17.07
CA LYS A 185 21.39 -1.90 -17.11
C LYS A 185 22.25 -1.73 -15.86
N SER A 186 22.08 -2.57 -14.83
CA SER A 186 22.70 -2.40 -13.52
C SER A 186 22.49 -0.99 -12.96
N GLN A 187 21.23 -0.56 -12.92
CA GLN A 187 20.86 0.77 -12.45
C GLN A 187 21.08 0.90 -10.94
N ASP A 188 22.18 1.56 -10.57
CA ASP A 188 22.41 2.02 -9.19
C ASP A 188 21.50 3.21 -8.86
N LEU A 189 21.15 3.28 -7.58
CA LEU A 189 20.42 4.40 -6.97
C LEU A 189 21.37 5.19 -6.07
N PRO A 190 21.12 6.50 -5.89
CA PRO A 190 21.96 7.33 -5.03
C PRO A 190 21.90 6.87 -3.58
N ASP A 191 22.90 7.25 -2.79
CA ASP A 191 22.96 7.00 -1.35
C ASP A 191 22.71 5.53 -0.96
N ASN A 192 22.04 5.31 0.17
CA ASN A 192 21.75 3.98 0.72
C ASN A 192 20.34 3.48 0.37
N ILE A 193 19.57 4.21 -0.47
CA ILE A 193 18.18 3.86 -0.75
C ILE A 193 18.06 2.60 -1.62
N GLY A 194 19.10 2.26 -2.38
CA GLY A 194 19.16 1.05 -3.19
C GLY A 194 19.75 -0.18 -2.51
N ASN A 195 20.20 -0.06 -1.25
CA ASN A 195 20.90 -1.14 -0.56
C ASN A 195 20.03 -2.40 -0.41
N ALA A 196 20.71 -3.55 -0.43
CA ALA A 196 20.11 -4.84 -0.11
C ALA A 196 19.54 -4.87 1.32
N GLY A 197 18.52 -5.69 1.52
CA GLY A 197 18.00 -6.05 2.83
C GLY A 197 18.94 -6.98 3.61
N PRO A 198 18.64 -7.24 4.88
CA PRO A 198 19.52 -7.95 5.81
C PRO A 198 20.08 -9.28 5.27
N GLU A 199 19.24 -10.12 4.66
CA GLU A 199 19.60 -11.45 4.14
C GLU A 199 20.62 -11.39 2.98
N TYR A 200 20.70 -10.25 2.29
CA TYR A 200 21.60 -10.05 1.15
C TYR A 200 22.58 -8.89 1.38
N SER A 201 22.78 -8.47 2.63
CA SER A 201 23.64 -7.33 2.99
C SER A 201 25.09 -7.46 2.48
N SER A 202 25.61 -8.69 2.36
CA SER A 202 26.96 -8.96 1.85
C SER A 202 27.10 -8.84 0.33
N LYS A 203 26.00 -8.70 -0.41
CA LYS A 203 26.00 -8.67 -1.88
C LYS A 203 26.44 -7.33 -2.47
N GLY A 204 26.46 -6.27 -1.67
CA GLY A 204 26.89 -4.94 -2.11
C GLY A 204 25.98 -4.29 -3.16
N TRP A 205 24.74 -4.77 -3.32
CA TRP A 205 23.78 -4.20 -4.27
C TRP A 205 23.41 -2.77 -3.89
N LYS A 206 23.37 -1.86 -4.89
CA LYS A 206 23.01 -0.43 -4.73
C LYS A 206 21.79 -0.01 -5.54
N GLY A 207 21.02 -0.97 -6.06
CA GLY A 207 19.87 -0.70 -6.90
C GLY A 207 19.39 -1.96 -7.61
N PHE A 208 19.02 -1.81 -8.87
CA PHE A 208 18.62 -2.91 -9.75
C PHE A 208 19.85 -3.52 -10.41
N ASN A 209 20.01 -4.83 -10.29
CA ASN A 209 21.04 -5.56 -11.00
C ASN A 209 20.56 -6.98 -11.34
N GLN A 210 21.27 -7.62 -12.26
CA GLN A 210 20.93 -8.94 -12.78
C GLN A 210 20.88 -10.01 -11.68
N GLU A 211 21.84 -10.02 -10.76
CA GLU A 211 21.90 -11.01 -9.67
C GLU A 211 20.68 -10.88 -8.74
N ARG A 212 20.34 -9.66 -8.35
CA ARG A 212 19.16 -9.35 -7.52
C ARG A 212 17.87 -9.76 -8.23
N TRP A 213 17.76 -9.49 -9.53
CA TRP A 213 16.61 -9.90 -10.34
C TRP A 213 16.45 -11.42 -10.41
N GLU A 214 17.55 -12.16 -10.54
CA GLU A 214 17.53 -13.62 -10.57
C GLU A 214 17.12 -14.25 -9.23
N VAL A 215 17.54 -13.65 -8.11
CA VAL A 215 17.08 -14.05 -6.78
C VAL A 215 15.56 -13.92 -6.67
N LEU A 216 15.01 -12.79 -7.09
CA LEU A 216 13.55 -12.57 -7.12
C LEU A 216 12.84 -13.61 -7.99
N GLY A 217 13.35 -13.86 -9.20
CA GLY A 217 12.79 -14.86 -10.11
C GLY A 217 12.78 -16.28 -9.53
N LYS A 218 13.79 -16.66 -8.74
CA LYS A 218 13.84 -17.95 -8.05
C LYS A 218 12.80 -18.05 -6.94
N ILE A 219 12.67 -17.00 -6.11
CA ILE A 219 11.73 -16.98 -4.97
C ILE A 219 10.28 -17.11 -5.43
N LEU A 220 9.96 -16.49 -6.57
CA LEU A 220 8.61 -16.51 -7.15
C LEU A 220 8.29 -17.79 -7.93
N GLY A 221 9.20 -18.77 -7.97
CA GLY A 221 9.01 -19.99 -8.76
C GLY A 221 8.93 -19.72 -10.27
N MET A 222 9.47 -18.60 -10.75
CA MET A 222 9.40 -18.15 -12.15
C MET A 222 10.43 -18.87 -13.04
N HIS A 223 10.44 -20.21 -13.00
CA HIS A 223 11.31 -21.06 -13.82
C HIS A 223 11.13 -20.87 -15.35
N THR A 224 10.17 -20.06 -15.79
CA THR A 224 9.75 -19.91 -17.19
C THR A 224 9.81 -18.50 -17.76
N PHE A 225 10.42 -17.50 -17.10
CA PHE A 225 10.51 -16.15 -17.70
C PHE A 225 11.58 -16.04 -18.81
N ASN A 226 12.67 -16.82 -18.72
CA ASN A 226 13.75 -16.80 -19.71
C ASN A 226 13.40 -17.44 -21.07
N ARG A 227 12.20 -17.99 -21.25
CA ARG A 227 11.76 -18.62 -22.51
C ARG A 227 10.73 -17.81 -23.32
N ILE A 228 10.14 -16.76 -22.75
CA ILE A 228 9.05 -16.00 -23.40
C ILE A 228 9.54 -14.68 -24.02
N TYR A 229 10.74 -14.20 -23.67
CA TYR A 229 11.27 -12.92 -24.15
C TYR A 229 12.68 -13.03 -24.79
N ARG A 230 13.00 -14.16 -25.42
CA ARG A 230 14.09 -14.24 -26.42
C ARG A 230 13.51 -14.22 -27.83
#